data_AF-A0A135L5G5-F1
#
_entry.id   AF-A0A135L5G5-F1
#
_cell.length_a   1.000
_cell.length_b   1.000
_cell.length_c   1.000
_cell.angle_alpha   90.00
_cell.angle_beta   90.00
_cell.angle_gamma   90.00
#
_symmetry.space_group_name_H-M   'P 1'
#
loop_
_entity.id
_entity.type
_entity.pdbx_description
1 polymer ?
#
loop_
_entity_poly.entity_id
_entity_poly.type
_entity_poly.pdbx_seq_one_letter_code
_entity_poly.pdbx_strand_id
1 'polypeptide(L)'
;MTIEELLEHMRQESGANPVPMELLSQLDESAVFEHVSNKKWLNSKTAIPNKYKHLMSIAVAAALGQEHCIKTYVKGAIRLGFTKEQIAEALFVARFVKATTVISASVPAMEALLSEE
;
A
#
# COMPACT_ATOMS: atom_id res chain seq x y z
N MET A 1 -21.58 -13.61 6.40
CA MET A 1 -20.89 -12.52 7.10
C MET A 1 -21.68 -11.26 6.82
N THR A 2 -22.27 -10.65 7.85
CA THR A 2 -22.97 -9.37 7.73
C THR A 2 -21.98 -8.22 7.60
N ILE A 3 -22.47 -7.02 7.30
CA ILE A 3 -21.61 -5.83 7.22
C ILE A 3 -21.02 -5.46 8.59
N GLU A 4 -21.77 -5.65 9.68
CA GLU A 4 -21.31 -5.39 11.04
C GLU A 4 -20.21 -6.36 11.44
N GLU A 5 -20.39 -7.66 11.15
CA GLU A 5 -19.37 -8.68 11.39
C GLU A 5 -18.09 -8.39 10.60
N LEU A 6 -18.23 -7.90 9.36
CA LEU A 6 -17.10 -7.55 8.53
C LEU A 6 -16.34 -6.33 9.06
N LEU A 7 -17.04 -5.25 9.42
CA LEU A 7 -16.43 -4.05 9.97
C LEU A 7 -15.73 -4.33 11.30
N GLU A 8 -16.31 -5.20 12.14
CA GLU A 8 -15.68 -5.64 13.38
C GLU A 8 -14.40 -6.45 13.13
N HIS A 9 -14.41 -7.36 12.15
CA HIS A 9 -13.19 -8.06 11.73
C HIS A 9 -12.11 -7.09 11.26
N MET A 10 -12.47 -6.04 10.50
CA MET A 10 -11.52 -5.02 10.04
C MET A 10 -10.97 -4.17 11.20
N ARG A 11 -11.76 -3.89 12.23
CA ARG A 11 -11.28 -3.24 13.47
C ARG A 11 -10.22 -4.07 14.17
N GLN A 12 -10.46 -5.37 14.31
CA GLN A 12 -9.53 -6.28 14.97
C GLN A 12 -8.22 -6.42 14.16
N GLU A 13 -8.33 -6.59 12.84
CA GLU A 13 -7.16 -6.68 11.95
C GLU A 13 -6.31 -5.40 11.99
N SER A 14 -6.92 -4.22 11.90
CA SER A 14 -6.18 -2.95 11.84
C SER A 14 -5.75 -2.44 13.23
N GLY A 15 -6.44 -2.84 14.30
CA GLY A 15 -6.30 -2.29 15.64
C GLY A 15 -6.72 -0.81 15.71
N ALA A 16 -7.59 -0.36 14.80
CA ALA A 16 -8.15 0.98 14.73
C ALA A 16 -9.54 0.92 14.10
N ASN A 17 -10.32 2.00 14.22
CA ASN A 17 -11.63 2.06 13.58
C ASN A 17 -11.49 2.24 12.05
N PRO A 18 -12.05 1.36 11.19
CA PRO A 18 -11.97 1.48 9.74
C PRO A 18 -13.00 2.50 9.23
N VAL A 19 -12.87 3.76 9.66
CA VAL A 19 -13.79 4.85 9.34
C VAL A 19 -14.17 4.92 7.85
N PRO A 20 -13.23 4.77 6.88
CA PRO A 20 -13.61 4.77 5.47
C PRO A 20 -14.60 3.69 5.08
N MET A 21 -14.51 2.50 5.70
CA MET A 21 -15.39 1.38 5.41
C MET A 21 -16.75 1.52 6.11
N GLU A 22 -16.78 2.12 7.31
CA GLU A 22 -18.04 2.45 8.00
C GLU A 22 -18.85 3.52 7.27
N LEU A 23 -18.17 4.51 6.69
CA LEU A 23 -18.83 5.50 5.85
C LEU A 23 -19.28 4.87 4.54
N LEU A 24 -18.44 4.02 3.93
CA LEU A 24 -18.79 3.33 2.69
C LEU A 24 -19.99 2.40 2.88
N SER A 25 -20.10 1.67 4.00
CA SER A 25 -21.24 0.80 4.26
C SER A 25 -22.57 1.55 4.37
N GLN A 26 -22.54 2.79 4.87
CA GLN A 26 -23.74 3.64 4.93
C GLN A 26 -24.18 4.14 3.55
N LEU A 27 -23.24 4.22 2.60
CA LEU A 27 -23.52 4.63 1.23
C LEU A 27 -23.93 3.43 0.35
N ASP A 28 -23.17 2.33 0.44
CA ASP A 28 -23.37 1.11 -0.32
C ASP A 28 -22.58 -0.05 0.32
N GLU A 29 -23.27 -0.96 1.00
CA GLU A 29 -22.65 -2.14 1.60
C GLU A 29 -21.97 -3.04 0.56
N SER A 30 -22.54 -3.13 -0.65
CA SER A 30 -21.99 -3.98 -1.72
C SER A 30 -20.59 -3.54 -2.12
N ALA A 31 -20.31 -2.23 -2.07
CA ALA A 31 -18.98 -1.68 -2.33
C ALA A 31 -17.95 -2.11 -1.28
N VAL A 32 -18.35 -2.27 -0.01
CA VAL A 32 -17.47 -2.80 1.04
C VAL A 32 -17.16 -4.28 0.80
N PHE A 33 -18.17 -5.07 0.45
CA PHE A 33 -17.99 -6.49 0.13
C PHE A 33 -17.12 -6.67 -1.12
N GLU A 34 -17.26 -5.82 -2.12
CA GLU A 34 -16.41 -5.84 -3.32
C GLU A 34 -14.96 -5.49 -2.99
N HIS A 35 -14.73 -4.47 -2.16
CA HIS A 35 -13.39 -4.12 -1.67
C HIS A 35 -12.70 -5.30 -0.97
N VAL A 36 -13.42 -5.99 -0.09
CA VAL A 36 -12.89 -7.17 0.61
C VAL A 36 -12.68 -8.35 -0.35
N SER A 37 -13.57 -8.53 -1.33
CA SER A 37 -13.43 -9.56 -2.36
C SER A 37 -12.19 -9.32 -3.24
N ASN A 38 -11.89 -8.06 -3.55
CA ASN A 38 -10.66 -7.68 -4.25
C ASN A 38 -9.39 -8.08 -3.45
N LYS A 39 -9.34 -7.76 -2.15
CA LYS A 39 -8.24 -8.19 -1.27
C LYS A 39 -8.10 -9.72 -1.24
N LYS A 40 -9.23 -10.45 -1.14
CA LYS A 40 -9.23 -11.93 -1.18
C LYS A 40 -8.72 -12.48 -2.52
N TRP A 41 -9.15 -11.91 -3.63
CA TRP A 41 -8.69 -12.28 -4.97
C TRP A 41 -7.18 -12.05 -5.13
N LEU A 42 -6.66 -10.92 -4.63
CA LEU A 42 -5.22 -10.66 -4.64
C LEU A 42 -4.48 -11.72 -3.82
N ASN A 43 -4.99 -12.08 -2.64
CA ASN A 43 -4.38 -13.05 -1.74
C ASN A 43 -4.45 -14.50 -2.25
N SER A 44 -5.39 -14.82 -3.15
CA SER A 44 -5.50 -16.16 -3.76
C SER A 44 -4.44 -16.42 -4.84
N LYS A 45 -3.77 -15.38 -5.36
CA LYS A 45 -2.65 -15.54 -6.31
C LYS A 45 -1.40 -16.01 -5.58
N THR A 46 -0.84 -17.16 -5.96
CA THR A 46 0.26 -17.78 -5.20
C THR A 46 1.65 -17.57 -5.79
N ALA A 47 1.75 -17.06 -7.03
CA ALA A 47 3.04 -16.82 -7.70
C ALA A 47 3.97 -15.89 -6.91
N ILE A 48 3.40 -14.92 -6.19
CA ILE A 48 4.11 -14.10 -5.21
C ILE A 48 3.55 -14.46 -3.82
N PRO A 49 4.37 -14.99 -2.90
CA PRO A 49 3.96 -15.18 -1.52
C PRO A 49 3.37 -13.91 -0.88
N ASN A 50 2.30 -14.05 -0.10
CA ASN A 50 1.60 -12.91 0.51
C ASN A 50 2.52 -12.03 1.36
N LYS A 51 3.59 -12.59 1.95
CA LYS A 51 4.60 -11.82 2.67
C LYS A 51 5.26 -10.75 1.78
N TYR A 52 5.58 -11.07 0.53
CA TYR A 52 6.20 -10.09 -0.37
C TYR A 52 5.19 -9.06 -0.85
N LYS A 53 3.92 -9.44 -1.06
CA LYS A 53 2.86 -8.48 -1.39
C LYS A 53 2.70 -7.42 -0.31
N HIS A 54 2.85 -7.80 0.96
CA HIS A 54 2.77 -6.86 2.08
C HIS A 54 3.91 -5.82 2.06
N LEU A 55 5.14 -6.24 1.77
CA LEU A 55 6.28 -5.33 1.56
C LEU A 55 6.07 -4.43 0.34
N MET A 56 5.51 -4.97 -0.75
CA MET A 56 5.14 -4.19 -1.94
C MET A 56 4.09 -3.13 -1.60
N SER A 57 3.09 -3.44 -0.77
CA SER A 57 2.10 -2.46 -0.31
C SER A 57 2.75 -1.31 0.48
N ILE A 58 3.74 -1.59 1.33
CA ILE A 58 4.52 -0.56 2.03
C ILE A 58 5.26 0.32 1.01
N ALA A 59 5.96 -0.28 0.04
CA ALA A 59 6.71 0.46 -0.97
C ALA A 59 5.79 1.34 -1.84
N VAL A 60 4.64 0.83 -2.27
CA VAL A 60 3.64 1.59 -3.04
C VAL A 60 3.06 2.74 -2.22
N ALA A 61 2.67 2.49 -0.97
CA ALA A 61 2.16 3.55 -0.09
C ALA A 61 3.20 4.66 0.14
N ALA A 62 4.47 4.29 0.30
CA ALA A 62 5.59 5.22 0.46
C ALA A 62 5.85 6.04 -0.81
N ALA A 63 5.86 5.40 -1.98
CA ALA A 63 6.02 6.09 -3.26
C ALA A 63 4.92 7.13 -3.50
N LEU A 64 3.67 6.79 -3.16
CA LEU A 64 2.49 7.67 -3.26
C LEU A 64 2.43 8.75 -2.16
N GLY A 65 3.32 8.72 -1.16
CA GLY A 65 3.33 9.69 -0.05
C GLY A 65 2.12 9.60 0.88
N GLN A 66 1.47 8.43 0.97
CA GLN A 66 0.25 8.23 1.75
C GLN A 66 0.57 7.81 3.19
N GLU A 67 0.80 8.78 4.08
CA GLU A 67 1.27 8.55 5.47
C GLU A 67 0.40 7.54 6.24
N HIS A 68 -0.92 7.68 6.17
CA HIS A 68 -1.85 6.76 6.84
C HIS A 68 -1.67 5.31 6.36
N CYS A 69 -1.58 5.11 5.04
CA CYS A 69 -1.37 3.79 4.44
C CYS A 69 -0.03 3.19 4.86
N ILE A 70 1.05 3.99 4.86
CA ILE A 70 2.38 3.57 5.32
C ILE A 70 2.28 3.05 6.77
N LYS A 71 1.67 3.84 7.67
CA LYS A 71 1.50 3.47 9.08
C LYS A 71 0.72 2.17 9.24
N THR A 72 -0.37 2.01 8.50
CA THR A 72 -1.21 0.81 8.54
C THR A 72 -0.47 -0.43 8.06
N TYR A 73 0.20 -0.36 6.90
CA TYR A 73 0.94 -1.51 6.37
C TYR A 73 2.18 -1.86 7.22
N VAL A 74 2.91 -0.88 7.76
CA VAL A 74 4.05 -1.12 8.67
C VAL A 74 3.59 -1.81 9.96
N LYS A 75 2.50 -1.36 10.58
CA LYS A 75 1.92 -2.04 11.75
C LYS A 75 1.53 -3.48 11.44
N GLY A 76 0.90 -3.70 10.28
CA GLY A 76 0.57 -5.05 9.81
C GLY A 76 1.80 -5.93 9.60
N ALA A 77 2.87 -5.38 9.03
CA ALA A 77 4.12 -6.11 8.79
C ALA A 77 4.78 -6.52 10.12
N ILE A 78 4.80 -5.64 11.12
CA ILE A 78 5.34 -6.00 12.44
C ILE A 78 4.55 -7.17 13.05
N ARG A 79 3.21 -7.16 12.97
CA ARG A 79 2.37 -8.27 13.47
C ARG A 79 2.61 -9.58 12.71
N LEU A 80 2.94 -9.49 11.42
CA LEU A 80 3.27 -10.65 10.58
C LEU A 80 4.71 -11.15 10.76
N GLY A 81 5.50 -10.56 11.66
CA GLY A 81 6.85 -11.00 11.99
C GLY A 81 7.95 -10.52 11.05
N PHE A 82 7.69 -9.46 10.27
CA PHE A 82 8.75 -8.85 9.45
C PHE A 82 9.79 -8.16 10.33
N THR A 83 11.05 -8.24 9.91
CA THR A 83 12.14 -7.52 10.59
C THR A 83 12.11 -6.03 10.21
N LYS A 84 12.76 -5.20 11.03
CA LYS A 84 12.88 -3.77 10.76
C LYS A 84 13.62 -3.51 9.46
N GLU A 85 14.61 -4.34 9.16
CA GLU A 85 15.45 -4.29 7.97
C GLU A 85 14.61 -4.55 6.71
N GLN A 86 13.76 -5.58 6.72
CA GLN A 86 12.86 -5.87 5.58
C GLN A 86 11.90 -4.71 5.29
N ILE A 87 11.36 -4.08 6.34
CA ILE A 87 10.48 -2.92 6.20
C ILE A 87 11.26 -1.71 5.68
N ALA A 88 12.46 -1.45 6.22
CA ALA A 88 13.31 -0.35 5.80
C ALA A 88 13.74 -0.50 4.34
N GLU A 89 14.11 -1.71 3.90
CA GLU A 89 14.46 -1.99 2.52
C GLU A 89 13.29 -1.72 1.56
N ALA A 90 12.05 -2.06 1.93
CA ALA A 90 10.87 -1.71 1.13
C ALA A 90 10.71 -0.18 0.98
N LEU A 91 11.00 0.60 2.03
CA LEU A 91 11.01 2.07 1.96
C LEU A 91 12.15 2.59 1.09
N PHE A 92 13.33 1.96 1.12
CA PHE A 92 14.46 2.34 0.28
C PHE A 92 14.20 2.04 -1.19
N VAL A 93 13.55 0.92 -1.51
CA VAL A 93 13.06 0.62 -2.86
C VAL A 93 12.13 1.73 -3.34
N ALA A 94 11.14 2.13 -2.53
CA ALA A 94 10.23 3.22 -2.87
C ALA A 94 10.97 4.55 -3.10
N ARG A 95 11.93 4.89 -2.23
CA ARG A 95 12.78 6.09 -2.36
C ARG A 95 13.55 6.07 -3.67
N PHE A 96 14.24 4.97 -3.98
CA PHE A 96 15.05 4.84 -5.19
C PHE A 96 14.18 4.98 -6.44
N VAL A 97 13.11 4.19 -6.56
CA VAL A 97 12.21 4.22 -7.72
C VAL A 97 11.61 5.61 -7.92
N LYS A 98 11.15 6.27 -6.84
CA LYS A 98 10.60 7.63 -6.91
C LYS A 98 11.65 8.67 -7.30
N ALA A 99 12.90 8.54 -6.84
CA ALA A 99 13.97 9.44 -7.24
C ALA A 99 14.35 9.26 -8.72
N THR A 100 14.37 8.02 -9.20
CA THR A 100 14.64 7.70 -10.61
C THR A 100 13.66 8.39 -11.55
N THR A 101 12.37 8.51 -11.18
CA THR A 101 11.39 9.18 -12.05
C THR A 101 11.75 10.64 -12.32
N VAL A 102 12.37 11.34 -11.36
CA VAL A 102 12.83 12.73 -11.55
C VAL A 102 13.91 12.79 -12.61
N ILE A 103 14.92 11.92 -12.52
CA ILE A 103 16.04 11.87 -13.47
C ILE A 103 15.54 11.47 -14.86
N SER A 104 14.73 10.41 -14.96
CA SER A 104 14.18 9.96 -16.23
C SER A 104 13.27 10.99 -16.90
N ALA A 105 12.49 11.74 -16.12
CA ALA A 105 11.65 12.82 -16.67
C ALA A 105 12.45 14.07 -17.05
N SER A 106 13.68 14.22 -16.56
CA SER A 106 14.53 15.38 -16.83
C SER A 106 15.35 15.28 -18.11
N VAL A 107 15.18 14.22 -18.91
CA VAL A 107 15.93 14.03 -20.17
C VAL A 107 15.89 15.26 -21.08
N PRO A 108 14.72 15.86 -21.40
CA PRO A 108 14.69 17.04 -22.27
C PRO A 108 15.45 18.24 -21.71
N ALA A 109 15.43 18.42 -20.38
CA ALA A 109 16.17 19.50 -19.73
C ALA A 109 17.69 19.26 -19.82
N MET A 110 18.14 18.02 -19.63
CA MET A 110 19.55 17.66 -19.76
C MET A 110 20.04 17.78 -21.20
N GLU A 111 19.21 17.42 -22.19
CA GLU A 111 19.51 17.63 -23.61
C GLU A 111 19.70 19.11 -23.92
N ALA A 112 18.79 19.97 -23.47
CA ALA A 112 18.89 21.42 -23.66
C ALA A 112 20.22 21.97 -23.09
N LEU A 113 20.58 21.58 -21.87
CA LEU A 113 21.82 22.00 -21.20
C LEU A 113 23.11 21.56 -21.94
N LEU A 114 23.06 20.47 -22.70
CA LEU A 114 24.21 19.95 -23.45
C LEU A 114 24.24 20.42 -24.91
N SER A 115 23.15 21.01 -25.41
CA SER A 115 23.02 21.51 -26.78
C SER A 115 23.33 22.99 -26.96
N GLU A 116 23.58 23.73 -25.88
CA GLU A 116 24.03 25.12 -25.96
C GLU A 116 25.52 25.18 -26.36
N GLU A 117 25.77 25.40 -27.65
CA GLU A 117 26.98 26.08 -28.19
C GLU A 117 26.77 27.60 -28.21
#